data_AF-A0A161Z1R1-F1
#
_entry.id   AF-A0A161Z1R1-F1
#
_cell.length_a   1.000
_cell.length_b   1.000
_cell.length_c   1.000
_cell.angle_alpha   90.00
_cell.angle_beta   90.00
_cell.angle_gamma   90.00
#
_symmetry.space_group_name_H-M   'P 1'
#
loop_
_entity.id
_entity.type
_entity.pdbx_description
1 polymer ?
#
loop_
_entity_poly.entity_id
_entity_poly.type
_entity_poly.pdbx_seq_one_letter_code
_entity_poly.pdbx_strand_id
1 'polypeptide(L)'
;MGSELLLRILLSHSQRRRLLLLDAQDRVQALWRMTDPFDGAAVEDFSQAAADISIAAQRKAVTMVAAAQRRYLAEIDTDLGDFVPEVPDEVRMYSTTRPYRYAKPKTVRTRAGASERLPAAEPFNRPARRYRHEVAGGRDSSDALDAAANRVKMELATNVALAEREAEMQIIGQAGVVDLDVIGYRRVIRPERSRTGVCGLCVAASDRIYKTDELKPMHTGCNCTVMPVKEDADPGLRLNREDLTRLYDDAGGTGAKLLHRTKYGVDEHGELQALLVPKRRGEPVPRFRDPEVPAVVDLDADFTEVARRQLPLMRKELAKTRSQGVPDDDPRLRWQQSQVYAFEQLLAL
;
A
#
# COMPACT_ATOMS: atom_id res chain seq x y z
N MET A 1 -1.87 -10.32 -30.58
CA MET A 1 -0.48 -10.44 -30.08
C MET A 1 -0.19 -9.60 -28.83
N GLY A 2 -0.80 -8.43 -28.62
CA GLY A 2 -0.42 -7.51 -27.51
C GLY A 2 -0.70 -7.96 -26.07
N SER A 3 -1.67 -8.84 -25.82
CA SER A 3 -2.10 -9.08 -24.44
C SER A 3 -1.27 -10.09 -23.64
N GLU A 4 -0.53 -11.00 -24.28
CA GLU A 4 0.38 -11.89 -23.55
C GLU A 4 1.62 -11.11 -23.06
N LEU A 5 2.13 -10.20 -23.89
CA LEU A 5 3.20 -9.26 -23.53
C LEU A 5 2.76 -8.34 -22.38
N LEU A 6 1.55 -7.78 -22.47
CA LEU A 6 0.97 -6.96 -21.40
C LEU A 6 0.86 -7.74 -20.09
N LEU A 7 0.38 -8.98 -20.13
CA LEU A 7 0.28 -9.84 -18.95
C LEU A 7 1.66 -10.11 -18.33
N ARG A 8 2.69 -10.37 -19.14
CA ARG A 8 4.08 -10.55 -18.66
C ARG A 8 4.65 -9.28 -18.01
N ILE A 9 4.43 -8.10 -18.62
CA ILE A 9 4.86 -6.80 -18.06
C ILE A 9 4.20 -6.60 -16.69
N LEU A 10 2.89 -6.86 -16.63
CA LEU A 10 2.10 -6.71 -15.44
C LEU A 10 2.58 -7.66 -14.32
N LEU A 11 2.75 -8.95 -14.61
CA LEU A 11 3.25 -9.94 -13.63
C LEU A 11 4.63 -9.57 -13.10
N SER A 12 5.56 -9.21 -13.99
CA SER A 12 6.91 -8.77 -13.62
C SER A 12 6.88 -7.52 -12.72
N HIS A 13 6.03 -6.55 -13.03
CA HIS A 13 5.80 -5.39 -12.18
C HIS A 13 5.23 -5.78 -10.80
N SER A 14 4.23 -6.65 -10.72
CA SER A 14 3.65 -7.12 -9.45
C SER A 14 4.68 -7.84 -8.57
N GLN A 15 5.53 -8.68 -9.15
CA GLN A 15 6.58 -9.38 -8.41
C GLN A 15 7.63 -8.43 -7.84
N ARG A 16 8.13 -7.48 -8.65
CA ARG A 16 9.06 -6.44 -8.18
C ARG A 16 8.43 -5.61 -7.07
N ARG A 17 7.14 -5.29 -7.19
CA ARG A 17 6.42 -4.44 -6.23
C ARG A 17 6.29 -5.16 -4.88
N ARG A 18 6.00 -6.46 -4.90
CA ARG A 18 5.99 -7.29 -3.69
C ARG A 18 7.35 -7.30 -3.01
N LEU A 19 8.42 -7.58 -3.74
CA LEU A 19 9.76 -7.64 -3.17
C LEU A 19 10.18 -6.31 -2.55
N LEU A 20 9.85 -5.19 -3.21
CA LEU A 20 10.04 -3.85 -2.66
C LEU A 20 9.29 -3.65 -1.33
N LEU A 21 8.01 -4.01 -1.28
CA LEU A 21 7.21 -3.87 -0.06
C LEU A 21 7.70 -4.78 1.06
N LEU A 22 8.09 -6.02 0.75
CA LEU A 22 8.61 -6.96 1.75
C LEU A 22 9.91 -6.43 2.38
N ASP A 23 10.90 -6.04 1.57
CA ASP A 23 12.16 -5.47 2.08
C ASP A 23 11.90 -4.22 2.94
N ALA A 24 11.06 -3.30 2.48
CA ALA A 24 10.75 -2.09 3.22
C ALA A 24 10.00 -2.38 4.54
N GLN A 25 9.03 -3.31 4.52
CA GLN A 25 8.27 -3.72 5.70
C GLN A 25 9.15 -4.42 6.74
N ASP A 26 10.04 -5.33 6.33
CA ASP A 26 10.93 -6.02 7.25
C ASP A 26 11.87 -5.02 7.96
N ARG A 27 12.37 -4.01 7.24
CA ARG A 27 13.20 -2.94 7.82
C ARG A 27 12.45 -2.10 8.84
N VAL A 28 11.26 -1.60 8.49
CA VAL A 28 10.52 -0.74 9.43
C VAL A 28 9.96 -1.56 10.60
N GLN A 29 9.59 -2.83 10.39
CA GLN A 29 9.16 -3.70 11.48
C GLN A 29 10.32 -3.99 12.45
N ALA A 30 11.52 -4.29 11.94
CA ALA A 30 12.70 -4.47 12.79
C ALA A 30 13.00 -3.20 13.59
N LEU A 31 12.99 -2.02 12.95
CA LEU A 31 13.17 -0.74 13.65
C LEU A 31 12.13 -0.53 14.76
N TRP A 32 10.85 -0.80 14.47
CA TRP A 32 9.77 -0.67 15.45
C TRP A 32 9.98 -1.58 16.66
N ARG A 33 10.34 -2.85 16.43
CA ARG A 33 10.61 -3.78 17.54
C ARG A 33 11.76 -3.30 18.40
N MET A 34 12.76 -2.65 17.81
CA MET A 34 13.90 -2.08 18.53
C MET A 34 13.61 -0.72 19.20
N THR A 35 12.39 -0.20 19.06
CA THR A 35 11.95 1.07 19.63
C THR A 35 11.14 0.83 20.89
N ASP A 36 11.54 1.39 22.02
CA ASP A 36 10.71 1.41 23.23
C ASP A 36 9.50 2.32 22.97
N PRO A 37 8.26 1.78 22.94
CA PRO A 37 7.09 2.58 22.64
C PRO A 37 6.77 3.61 23.71
N PHE A 38 7.32 3.54 24.93
CA PHE A 38 7.09 4.53 25.99
C PHE A 38 8.11 5.68 25.97
N ASP A 39 9.25 5.50 25.30
CA ASP A 39 10.24 6.55 25.10
C ASP A 39 9.85 7.46 23.93
N GLY A 40 9.56 8.72 24.23
CA GLY A 40 9.16 9.71 23.23
C GLY A 40 10.25 10.01 22.20
N ALA A 41 11.52 10.04 22.62
CA ALA A 41 12.64 10.30 21.72
C ALA A 41 12.88 9.11 20.79
N ALA A 42 12.83 7.89 21.33
CA ALA A 42 12.95 6.68 20.51
C ALA A 42 11.83 6.57 19.46
N VAL A 43 10.60 6.93 19.83
CA VAL A 43 9.46 6.94 18.89
C VAL A 43 9.60 8.01 17.81
N GLU A 44 10.17 9.18 18.12
CA GLU A 44 10.45 10.23 17.13
C GLU A 44 11.53 9.76 16.14
N ASP A 45 12.66 9.25 16.65
CA ASP A 45 13.76 8.71 15.84
C ASP A 45 13.26 7.58 14.91
N PHE A 46 12.45 6.68 15.45
CA PHE A 46 11.77 5.64 14.68
C PHE A 46 10.89 6.23 13.58
N SER A 47 10.04 7.20 13.93
CA SER A 47 9.06 7.77 12.99
C SER A 47 9.74 8.45 11.81
N GLN A 48 10.86 9.13 12.06
CA GLN A 48 11.67 9.73 11.00
C GLN A 48 12.36 8.66 10.14
N ALA A 49 13.02 7.66 10.73
CA ALA A 49 13.67 6.59 9.98
C ALA A 49 12.66 5.77 9.14
N ALA A 50 11.47 5.51 9.70
CA ALA A 50 10.37 4.84 9.02
C ALA A 50 9.84 5.66 7.85
N ALA A 51 9.74 6.99 8.00
CA ALA A 51 9.37 7.90 6.93
C ALA A 51 10.37 7.84 5.77
N ASP A 52 11.67 7.87 6.06
CA ASP A 52 12.72 7.83 5.03
C ASP A 52 12.67 6.52 4.23
N ILE A 53 12.49 5.37 4.91
CA ILE A 53 12.30 4.07 4.25
C ILE A 53 11.02 4.08 3.41
N SER A 54 9.93 4.64 3.94
CA SER A 54 8.66 4.76 3.22
C SER A 54 8.81 5.62 1.97
N ILE A 55 9.48 6.78 2.05
CA ILE A 55 9.73 7.69 0.92
C ILE A 55 10.57 7.00 -0.16
N ALA A 56 11.63 6.30 0.24
CA ALA A 56 12.44 5.53 -0.71
C ALA A 56 11.62 4.44 -1.43
N ALA A 57 10.73 3.76 -0.70
CA ALA A 57 9.82 2.76 -1.28
C ALA A 57 8.78 3.41 -2.21
N GLN A 58 8.20 4.55 -1.81
CA GLN A 58 7.25 5.32 -2.63
C GLN A 58 7.87 5.72 -3.97
N ARG A 59 9.07 6.34 -3.94
CA ARG A 59 9.77 6.77 -5.16
C ARG A 59 10.06 5.61 -6.12
N LYS A 60 10.55 4.48 -5.59
CA LYS A 60 10.77 3.26 -6.38
C LYS A 60 9.47 2.74 -7.00
N ALA A 61 8.39 2.70 -6.22
CA ALA A 61 7.09 2.25 -6.69
C ALA A 61 6.53 3.17 -7.79
N VAL A 62 6.66 4.49 -7.63
CA VAL A 62 6.29 5.49 -8.64
C VAL A 62 7.05 5.25 -9.94
N THR A 63 8.37 5.05 -9.90
CA THR A 63 9.17 4.72 -11.10
C THR A 63 8.68 3.44 -11.77
N MET A 64 8.36 2.41 -10.99
CA MET A 64 7.90 1.12 -11.51
C MET A 64 6.51 1.20 -12.16
N VAL A 65 5.59 1.96 -11.57
CA VAL A 65 4.26 2.21 -12.13
C VAL A 65 4.37 3.05 -13.40
N ALA A 66 5.17 4.12 -13.37
CA ALA A 66 5.39 4.97 -14.54
C ALA A 66 5.96 4.19 -15.72
N ALA A 67 6.96 3.33 -15.47
CA ALA A 67 7.53 2.48 -16.51
C ALA A 67 6.51 1.46 -17.07
N ALA A 68 5.68 0.87 -16.21
CA ALA A 68 4.65 -0.08 -16.64
C ALA A 68 3.56 0.61 -17.48
N GLN A 69 3.05 1.76 -17.04
CA GLN A 69 2.03 2.51 -17.76
C GLN A 69 2.55 3.10 -19.07
N ARG A 70 3.78 3.65 -19.10
CA ARG A 70 4.38 4.13 -20.36
C ARG A 70 4.51 3.03 -21.41
N ARG A 71 4.94 1.83 -21.00
CA ARG A 71 5.00 0.67 -21.91
C ARG A 71 3.62 0.31 -22.43
N TYR A 72 2.61 0.32 -21.56
CA TYR A 72 1.24 0.05 -21.99
C TYR A 72 0.71 1.10 -22.98
N LEU A 73 0.91 2.38 -22.67
CA LEU A 73 0.52 3.49 -23.51
C LEU A 73 1.18 3.43 -24.90
N ALA A 74 2.47 3.08 -24.96
CA ALA A 74 3.17 2.88 -26.22
C ALA A 74 2.58 1.74 -27.07
N GLU A 75 2.04 0.69 -26.46
CA GLU A 75 1.39 -0.42 -27.19
C GLU A 75 0.02 -0.04 -27.77
N ILE A 76 -0.58 1.06 -27.31
CA ILE A 76 -1.81 1.63 -27.86
C ILE A 76 -1.54 2.94 -28.62
N ASP A 77 -0.31 3.13 -29.09
CA ASP A 77 0.14 4.29 -29.87
C ASP A 77 -0.04 5.64 -29.16
N THR A 78 0.01 5.65 -27.82
CA THR A 78 0.01 6.88 -27.02
C THR A 78 1.42 7.16 -26.48
N ASP A 79 2.06 8.23 -26.94
CA ASP A 79 3.36 8.69 -26.43
C ASP A 79 3.20 9.85 -25.43
N LEU A 80 3.75 9.68 -24.23
CA LEU A 80 3.77 10.72 -23.20
C LEU A 80 5.00 11.64 -23.31
N GLY A 81 5.94 11.34 -24.22
CA GLY A 81 7.23 12.01 -24.31
C GLY A 81 8.00 11.94 -22.99
N ASP A 82 8.56 13.09 -22.58
CA ASP A 82 9.38 13.21 -21.37
C ASP A 82 8.56 13.38 -20.08
N PHE A 83 7.24 13.17 -20.10
CA PHE A 83 6.39 13.39 -18.94
C PHE A 83 6.74 12.47 -17.76
N VAL A 84 7.29 13.03 -16.69
CA VAL A 84 7.53 12.32 -15.42
C VAL A 84 6.49 12.77 -14.38
N PRO A 85 5.79 11.84 -13.70
CA PRO A 85 4.88 12.20 -12.61
C PRO A 85 5.66 12.79 -11.42
N GLU A 86 5.11 13.84 -10.83
CA GLU A 86 5.67 14.55 -9.68
C GLU A 86 4.86 14.19 -8.43
N VAL A 87 5.27 13.14 -7.73
CA VAL A 87 4.63 12.67 -6.51
C VAL A 87 5.41 13.19 -5.29
N PRO A 88 4.77 13.89 -4.36
CA PRO A 88 5.45 14.40 -3.17
C PRO A 88 5.72 13.30 -2.14
N ASP A 89 6.68 13.54 -1.24
CA ASP A 89 7.01 12.62 -0.15
C ASP A 89 5.85 12.51 0.88
N GLU A 90 5.08 13.59 1.09
CA GLU A 90 3.88 13.60 1.92
C GLU A 90 2.62 13.17 1.15
N VAL A 91 2.50 11.87 0.91
CA VAL A 91 1.40 11.30 0.12
C VAL A 91 0.03 11.32 0.81
N ARG A 92 -0.03 11.57 2.12
CA ARG A 92 -1.29 11.64 2.86
C ARG A 92 -1.85 13.05 2.87
N MET A 93 -3.12 13.19 2.54
CA MET A 93 -3.81 14.47 2.67
C MET A 93 -3.99 14.83 4.14
N TYR A 94 -4.09 16.12 4.42
CA TYR A 94 -4.57 16.62 5.69
C TYR A 94 -6.02 17.08 5.53
N SER A 95 -6.91 16.55 6.38
CA SER A 95 -8.31 16.97 6.34
C SER A 95 -8.48 18.38 6.91
N THR A 96 -8.95 19.30 6.09
CA THR A 96 -9.31 20.65 6.51
C THR A 96 -10.68 20.71 7.21
N THR A 97 -11.53 19.70 6.99
CA THR A 97 -12.88 19.60 7.58
C THR A 97 -12.90 18.81 8.90
N ARG A 98 -11.91 17.93 9.13
CA ARG A 98 -11.72 17.18 10.38
C ARG A 98 -10.30 17.40 10.89
N PRO A 99 -10.06 18.44 11.73
CA PRO A 99 -8.73 18.76 12.19
C PRO A 99 -8.08 17.57 12.91
N TYR A 100 -6.81 17.32 12.60
CA TYR A 100 -6.05 16.22 13.16
C TYR A 100 -5.21 16.72 14.33
N ARG A 101 -5.55 16.29 15.56
CA ARG A 101 -4.94 16.85 16.78
C ARG A 101 -3.46 16.53 17.01
N TYR A 102 -2.90 15.58 16.26
CA TYR A 102 -1.55 15.06 16.53
C TYR A 102 -0.46 15.66 15.64
N ALA A 103 -0.82 16.32 14.54
CA ALA A 103 0.14 16.97 13.66
C ALA A 103 -0.47 18.20 13.00
N LYS A 104 0.39 19.17 12.68
CA LYS A 104 0.02 20.31 11.84
C LYS A 104 0.14 19.90 10.36
N PRO A 105 -0.69 20.48 9.47
CA PRO A 105 -0.53 20.24 8.05
C PRO A 105 0.78 20.82 7.52
N LYS A 106 1.30 20.21 6.46
CA LYS A 106 2.40 20.71 5.63
C LYS A 106 1.85 21.03 4.25
N THR A 107 1.97 22.30 3.84
CA THR A 107 1.62 22.71 2.49
C THR A 107 2.65 22.18 1.50
N VAL A 108 2.18 21.42 0.51
CA VAL A 108 3.01 20.86 -0.58
C VAL A 108 2.47 21.34 -1.91
N ARG A 109 3.36 21.83 -2.77
CA ARG A 109 3.04 22.27 -4.13
C ARG A 109 3.53 21.23 -5.13
N THR A 110 2.63 20.81 -6.01
CA THR A 110 2.93 19.96 -7.18
C THR A 110 2.40 20.65 -8.43
N ARG A 111 2.56 20.04 -9.62
CA ARG A 111 1.91 20.50 -10.86
C ARG A 111 0.38 20.61 -10.77
N ALA A 112 -0.24 19.84 -9.87
CA ALA A 112 -1.69 19.90 -9.65
C ALA A 112 -2.11 21.08 -8.74
N GLY A 113 -1.15 21.83 -8.19
CA GLY A 113 -1.39 22.96 -7.29
C GLY A 113 -0.90 22.72 -5.86
N ALA A 114 -1.28 23.62 -4.95
CA ALA A 114 -0.98 23.49 -3.53
C ALA A 114 -2.00 22.57 -2.83
N SER A 115 -1.51 21.72 -1.94
CA SER A 115 -2.32 20.81 -1.13
C SER A 115 -1.80 20.74 0.30
N GLU A 116 -2.70 20.64 1.27
CA GLU A 116 -2.33 20.39 2.67
C GLU A 116 -2.14 18.89 2.88
N ARG A 117 -0.96 18.50 3.34
CA ARG A 117 -0.56 17.11 3.53
C ARG A 117 -0.19 16.85 4.99
N LEU A 118 -0.32 15.59 5.40
CA LEU A 118 0.18 15.15 6.70
C LEU A 118 1.70 14.95 6.62
N PRO A 119 2.50 15.40 7.60
CA PRO A 119 3.94 15.14 7.62
C PRO A 119 4.26 13.65 7.47
N ALA A 120 5.30 13.31 6.70
CA ALA A 120 5.60 11.93 6.31
C ALA A 120 5.86 10.98 7.50
N ALA A 121 6.41 11.51 8.61
CA ALA A 121 6.67 10.77 9.84
C ALA A 121 5.43 10.52 10.70
N GLU A 122 4.39 11.35 10.60
CA GLU A 122 3.24 11.27 11.51
C GLU A 122 2.45 9.93 11.44
N PRO A 123 2.25 9.30 10.27
CA PRO A 123 1.66 7.95 10.21
C PRO A 123 2.39 6.94 11.09
N PHE A 124 3.72 7.07 11.22
CA PHE A 124 4.57 6.16 11.99
C PHE A 124 4.57 6.46 13.50
N ASN A 125 3.97 7.56 13.94
CA ASN A 125 3.69 7.81 15.36
C ASN A 125 2.44 7.04 15.88
N ARG A 126 1.59 6.54 14.98
CA ARG A 126 0.32 5.85 15.34
C ARG A 126 0.51 4.51 16.03
N PRO A 127 1.44 3.64 15.61
CA PRO A 127 1.75 2.39 16.28
C PRO A 127 2.08 2.58 17.77
N ALA A 128 2.86 3.60 18.14
CA ALA A 128 3.16 3.90 19.54
C ALA A 128 1.91 4.29 20.34
N ARG A 129 1.08 5.19 19.80
CA ARG A 129 -0.18 5.57 20.45
C ARG A 129 -1.11 4.37 20.64
N ARG A 130 -1.19 3.49 19.63
CA ARG A 130 -1.99 2.26 19.70
C ARG A 130 -1.43 1.29 20.75
N TYR A 131 -0.13 1.04 20.74
CA TYR A 131 0.54 0.18 21.70
C TYR A 131 0.28 0.66 23.14
N ARG A 132 0.54 1.94 23.44
CA ARG A 132 0.32 2.53 24.77
C ARG A 132 -1.14 2.39 25.21
N HIS A 133 -2.09 2.58 24.29
CA HIS A 133 -3.51 2.42 24.58
C HIS A 133 -3.88 0.96 24.87
N GLU A 134 -3.38 0.00 24.09
CA GLU A 134 -3.66 -1.43 24.29
C GLU A 134 -3.07 -1.94 25.61
N VAL A 135 -1.83 -1.56 25.94
CA VAL A 135 -1.19 -1.91 27.23
C VAL A 135 -1.91 -1.27 28.40
N ALA A 136 -2.31 0.01 28.31
CA ALA A 136 -3.10 0.66 29.35
C ALA A 136 -4.49 0.00 29.55
N GLY A 137 -5.01 -0.64 28.50
CA GLY A 137 -6.23 -1.46 28.55
C GLY A 137 -6.02 -2.88 29.09
N GLY A 138 -4.81 -3.24 29.53
CA GLY A 138 -4.48 -4.54 30.12
C GLY A 138 -4.12 -5.64 29.11
N ARG A 139 -3.91 -5.31 27.83
CA ARG A 139 -3.37 -6.29 26.87
C ARG A 139 -1.93 -6.63 27.22
N ASP A 140 -1.54 -7.88 27.00
CA ASP A 140 -0.16 -8.30 27.11
C ASP A 140 0.76 -7.44 26.22
N SER A 141 1.93 -7.09 26.76
CA SER A 141 2.89 -6.20 26.09
C SER A 141 3.40 -6.79 24.77
N SER A 142 3.63 -8.10 24.70
CA SER A 142 4.12 -8.76 23.49
C SER A 142 3.04 -8.80 22.40
N ASP A 143 1.80 -9.12 22.76
CA ASP A 143 0.66 -9.08 21.85
C ASP A 143 0.40 -7.67 21.31
N ALA A 144 0.48 -6.65 22.18
CA ALA A 144 0.34 -5.25 21.80
C ALA A 144 1.47 -4.82 20.86
N LEU A 145 2.71 -5.30 21.09
CA LEU A 145 3.86 -5.00 20.24
C LEU A 145 3.69 -5.61 18.85
N ASP A 146 3.19 -6.84 18.75
CA ASP A 146 2.90 -7.50 17.47
C ASP A 146 1.75 -6.81 16.71
N ALA A 147 0.71 -6.39 17.42
CA ALA A 147 -0.38 -5.61 16.83
C ALA A 147 0.10 -4.25 16.30
N ALA A 148 1.02 -3.59 17.02
CA ALA A 148 1.65 -2.34 16.61
C ALA A 148 2.62 -2.55 15.43
N ALA A 149 3.43 -3.62 15.45
CA ALA A 149 4.32 -4.01 14.36
C ALA A 149 3.54 -4.27 13.05
N ASN A 150 2.40 -4.95 13.14
CA ASN A 150 1.50 -5.11 12.00
C ASN A 150 0.92 -3.78 11.52
N ARG A 151 0.63 -2.84 12.43
CA ARG A 151 0.17 -1.50 12.06
C ARG A 151 1.25 -0.74 11.28
N VAL A 152 2.51 -0.80 11.69
CA VAL A 152 3.66 -0.20 10.99
C VAL A 152 3.71 -0.64 9.52
N LYS A 153 3.61 -1.95 9.27
CA LYS A 153 3.59 -2.52 7.91
C LYS A 153 2.45 -1.93 7.06
N MET A 154 1.28 -1.74 7.66
CA MET A 154 0.11 -1.18 6.99
C MET A 154 0.25 0.31 6.70
N GLU A 155 0.86 1.10 7.60
CA GLU A 155 1.11 2.53 7.34
C GLU A 155 2.07 2.71 6.15
N LEU A 156 3.15 1.92 6.10
CA LEU A 156 4.08 1.92 4.96
C LEU A 156 3.41 1.50 3.66
N ALA A 157 2.69 0.36 3.67
CA ALA A 157 2.01 -0.13 2.47
C ALA A 157 0.95 0.85 1.95
N THR A 158 0.26 1.54 2.87
CA THR A 158 -0.71 2.58 2.51
C THR A 158 -0.01 3.76 1.84
N ASN A 159 1.12 4.23 2.37
CA ASN A 159 1.87 5.34 1.76
C ASN A 159 2.38 4.97 0.36
N VAL A 160 2.92 3.77 0.17
CA VAL A 160 3.35 3.29 -1.16
C VAL A 160 2.17 3.24 -2.13
N ALA A 161 1.02 2.71 -1.70
CA ALA A 161 -0.17 2.65 -2.54
C ALA A 161 -0.71 4.05 -2.91
N LEU A 162 -0.63 5.02 -2.00
CA LEU A 162 -0.99 6.41 -2.29
C LEU A 162 -0.04 7.06 -3.30
N ALA A 163 1.27 6.81 -3.16
CA ALA A 163 2.27 7.31 -4.11
C ALA A 163 2.05 6.77 -5.52
N GLU A 164 1.88 5.45 -5.64
CA GLU A 164 1.57 4.78 -6.91
C GLU A 164 0.31 5.37 -7.52
N ARG A 165 -0.74 5.53 -6.72
CA ARG A 165 -1.99 6.12 -7.14
C ARG A 165 -1.82 7.55 -7.67
N GLU A 166 -1.09 8.40 -6.95
CA GLU A 166 -0.89 9.79 -7.37
C GLU A 166 -0.12 9.85 -8.69
N ALA A 167 0.86 8.96 -8.89
CA ALA A 167 1.53 8.79 -10.18
C ALA A 167 0.59 8.31 -11.29
N GLU A 168 -0.21 7.26 -11.05
CA GLU A 168 -1.18 6.74 -12.02
C GLU A 168 -2.13 7.86 -12.47
N MET A 169 -2.67 8.65 -11.54
CA MET A 169 -3.59 9.76 -11.85
C MET A 169 -2.94 10.84 -12.71
N GLN A 170 -1.68 11.18 -12.45
CA GLN A 170 -0.94 12.16 -13.24
C GLN A 170 -0.64 11.66 -14.67
N ILE A 171 -0.23 10.40 -14.80
CA ILE A 171 0.04 9.77 -16.10
C ILE A 171 -1.22 9.68 -16.94
N ILE A 172 -2.32 9.24 -16.33
CA ILE A 172 -3.65 9.19 -16.94
C ILE A 172 -4.08 10.59 -17.37
N GLY A 173 -3.98 11.58 -16.48
CA GLY A 173 -4.28 12.97 -16.82
C GLY A 173 -3.50 13.46 -18.03
N GLN A 174 -2.20 13.14 -18.12
CA GLN A 174 -1.37 13.49 -19.27
C GLN A 174 -1.79 12.73 -20.55
N ALA A 175 -2.07 11.43 -20.46
CA ALA A 175 -2.48 10.61 -21.59
C ALA A 175 -3.70 11.19 -22.29
N GLY A 176 -4.73 11.56 -21.54
CA GLY A 176 -5.94 12.19 -22.09
C GLY A 176 -5.74 13.60 -22.67
N VAL A 177 -4.60 14.25 -22.41
CA VAL A 177 -4.23 15.55 -23.00
C VAL A 177 -3.46 15.36 -24.31
N VAL A 178 -2.54 14.39 -24.37
CA VAL A 178 -1.70 14.16 -25.54
C VAL A 178 -2.38 13.31 -26.61
N ASP A 179 -3.41 12.55 -26.22
CA ASP A 179 -4.10 11.60 -27.09
C ASP A 179 -5.61 11.67 -26.85
N LEU A 180 -6.31 12.27 -27.80
CA LEU A 180 -7.75 12.49 -27.75
C LEU A 180 -8.56 11.22 -28.02
N ASP A 181 -7.92 10.15 -28.52
CA ASP A 181 -8.57 8.85 -28.74
C ASP A 181 -8.70 8.06 -27.43
N VAL A 182 -8.06 8.51 -26.34
CA VAL A 182 -8.27 7.98 -24.99
C VAL A 182 -9.66 8.39 -24.50
N ILE A 183 -10.64 7.50 -24.69
CA ILE A 183 -12.05 7.72 -24.33
C ILE A 183 -12.32 7.57 -22.82
N GLY A 184 -11.40 6.97 -22.06
CA GLY A 184 -11.51 6.86 -20.61
C GLY A 184 -10.50 5.88 -20.01
N TYR A 185 -10.79 5.43 -18.79
CA TYR A 185 -9.90 4.58 -18.01
C TYR A 185 -10.65 3.42 -17.40
N ARG A 186 -10.00 2.26 -17.30
CA ARG A 186 -10.57 1.07 -16.69
C ARG A 186 -9.64 0.51 -15.63
N ARG A 187 -10.22 -0.05 -14.57
CA ARG A 187 -9.44 -0.82 -13.59
C ARG A 187 -9.17 -2.21 -14.13
N VAL A 188 -7.91 -2.63 -14.08
CA VAL A 188 -7.48 -3.99 -14.40
C VAL A 188 -7.28 -4.75 -13.11
N ILE A 189 -8.02 -5.85 -12.94
CA ILE A 189 -7.95 -6.73 -11.77
C ILE A 189 -6.60 -7.45 -11.76
N ARG A 190 -6.00 -7.58 -10.57
CA ARG A 190 -4.67 -8.18 -10.35
C ARG A 190 -4.76 -9.25 -9.25
N PRO A 191 -5.34 -10.44 -9.53
CA PRO A 191 -5.59 -11.45 -8.50
C PRO A 191 -4.29 -11.97 -7.89
N GLU A 192 -3.20 -11.96 -8.66
CA GLU A 192 -1.88 -12.36 -8.19
C GLU A 192 -1.35 -11.46 -7.07
N ARG A 193 -1.89 -10.24 -6.90
CA ARG A 193 -1.53 -9.35 -5.78
C ARG A 193 -2.20 -9.75 -4.45
N SER A 194 -2.91 -10.87 -4.37
CA SER A 194 -3.65 -11.25 -3.16
C SER A 194 -3.61 -12.74 -2.85
N ARG A 195 -3.32 -13.08 -1.59
CA ARG A 195 -3.45 -14.46 -1.09
C ARG A 195 -4.90 -14.91 -0.95
N THR A 196 -5.81 -13.99 -0.60
CA THR A 196 -7.23 -14.29 -0.43
C THR A 196 -8.05 -13.92 -1.65
N GLY A 197 -7.38 -13.47 -2.72
CA GLY A 197 -8.02 -13.06 -3.95
C GLY A 197 -8.54 -11.62 -3.95
N VAL A 198 -9.30 -11.29 -4.99
CA VAL A 198 -9.76 -9.94 -5.32
C VAL A 198 -11.08 -9.68 -4.59
N CYS A 199 -11.25 -8.48 -4.03
CA CYS A 199 -12.50 -8.16 -3.34
C CYS A 199 -13.60 -7.75 -4.34
N GLY A 200 -14.87 -7.99 -4.00
CA GLY A 200 -16.02 -7.63 -4.83
C GLY A 200 -16.05 -6.16 -5.30
N LEU A 201 -15.48 -5.23 -4.53
CA LEU A 201 -15.36 -3.84 -4.96
C LEU A 201 -14.46 -3.69 -6.19
N CYS A 202 -13.34 -4.41 -6.27
CA CYS A 202 -12.46 -4.36 -7.44
C CYS A 202 -13.18 -4.89 -8.68
N VAL A 203 -13.99 -5.95 -8.52
CA VAL A 203 -14.82 -6.57 -9.55
C VAL A 203 -15.84 -5.59 -10.10
N ALA A 204 -16.63 -4.97 -9.21
CA ALA A 204 -17.59 -3.98 -9.63
C ALA A 204 -16.91 -2.76 -10.27
N ALA A 205 -15.74 -2.36 -9.76
CA ALA A 205 -15.04 -1.21 -10.26
C ALA A 205 -14.32 -1.47 -11.59
N SER A 206 -14.00 -2.72 -11.95
CA SER A 206 -13.28 -3.06 -13.20
C SER A 206 -14.18 -3.20 -14.44
N ASP A 207 -15.49 -3.33 -14.23
CA ASP A 207 -16.45 -3.52 -15.31
C ASP A 207 -16.82 -2.21 -16.05
N ARG A 208 -16.39 -1.06 -15.52
CA ARG A 208 -16.74 0.28 -16.04
C ARG A 208 -15.55 1.00 -16.66
N ILE A 209 -15.85 1.87 -17.62
CA ILE A 209 -14.95 2.92 -18.10
C ILE A 209 -15.27 4.20 -17.33
N TYR A 210 -14.24 4.88 -16.84
CA TYR A 210 -14.33 6.11 -16.06
C TYR A 210 -13.67 7.27 -16.80
N LYS A 211 -14.20 8.48 -16.63
CA LYS A 211 -13.41 9.69 -16.85
C LYS A 211 -12.43 9.91 -15.69
N THR A 212 -11.41 10.73 -15.91
CA THR A 212 -10.34 10.99 -14.91
C THR A 212 -10.91 11.49 -13.58
N ASP A 213 -11.93 12.34 -13.62
CA ASP A 213 -12.63 12.92 -12.47
C ASP A 213 -13.57 11.93 -11.76
N GLU A 214 -14.07 10.92 -12.48
CA GLU A 214 -14.90 9.84 -11.95
C GLU A 214 -14.09 8.67 -11.36
N LEU A 215 -12.81 8.57 -11.72
CA LEU A 215 -11.90 7.50 -11.29
C LEU A 215 -11.44 7.70 -9.83
N LYS A 216 -12.35 7.41 -8.89
CA LYS A 216 -12.10 7.60 -7.46
C LYS A 216 -11.12 6.58 -6.89
N PRO A 217 -10.32 6.94 -5.87
CA PRO A 217 -9.54 6.02 -5.06
C PRO A 217 -10.30 4.80 -4.55
N MET A 218 -9.60 3.66 -4.45
CA MET A 218 -10.11 2.45 -3.79
C MET A 218 -9.46 2.34 -2.41
N HIS A 219 -10.17 1.74 -1.45
CA HIS A 219 -9.68 1.55 -0.08
C HIS A 219 -8.30 0.85 0.00
N THR A 220 -7.69 0.88 1.19
CA THR A 220 -6.42 0.18 1.48
C THR A 220 -6.48 -1.29 1.05
N GLY A 221 -5.46 -1.75 0.29
CA GLY A 221 -5.37 -3.13 -0.18
C GLY A 221 -6.16 -3.45 -1.45
N CYS A 222 -6.46 -2.46 -2.33
CA CYS A 222 -6.94 -2.76 -3.68
C CYS A 222 -5.91 -3.59 -4.44
N ASN A 223 -6.39 -4.64 -5.12
CA ASN A 223 -5.57 -5.50 -5.97
C ASN A 223 -5.87 -5.19 -7.44
N CYS A 224 -5.82 -3.90 -7.77
CA CYS A 224 -6.15 -3.36 -9.08
C CYS A 224 -5.05 -2.41 -9.57
N THR A 225 -4.97 -2.17 -10.87
CA THR A 225 -4.27 -1.02 -11.46
C THR A 225 -5.22 -0.30 -12.41
N VAL A 226 -4.86 0.88 -12.90
CA VAL A 226 -5.66 1.62 -13.86
C VAL A 226 -4.95 1.71 -15.20
N MET A 227 -5.68 1.46 -16.28
CA MET A 227 -5.21 1.58 -17.65
C MET A 227 -6.12 2.48 -18.48
N PRO A 228 -5.58 3.27 -19.42
CA PRO A 228 -6.35 3.97 -20.44
C PRO A 228 -7.09 2.99 -21.37
N VAL A 229 -8.12 3.50 -22.01
CA VAL A 229 -8.98 2.79 -22.95
C VAL A 229 -9.16 3.66 -24.19
N LYS A 230 -8.97 3.07 -25.37
CA LYS A 230 -9.41 3.58 -26.68
C LYS A 230 -10.56 2.74 -27.22
N GLU A 231 -11.23 3.21 -28.27
CA GLU A 231 -12.36 2.50 -28.89
C GLU A 231 -11.97 1.09 -29.39
N ASP A 232 -10.76 0.95 -29.95
CA ASP A 232 -10.20 -0.29 -30.47
C ASP A 232 -9.21 -0.99 -29.50
N ALA A 233 -8.89 -0.35 -28.37
CA ALA A 233 -7.97 -0.88 -27.37
C ALA A 233 -8.48 -0.70 -25.93
N ASP A 234 -9.27 -1.68 -25.45
CA ASP A 234 -9.67 -1.82 -24.04
C ASP A 234 -8.94 -3.00 -23.39
N PRO A 235 -7.94 -2.76 -22.52
CA PRO A 235 -7.16 -3.82 -21.89
C PRO A 235 -8.00 -4.62 -20.90
N GLY A 236 -8.98 -3.99 -20.24
CA GLY A 236 -9.78 -4.67 -19.23
C GLY A 236 -10.92 -5.50 -19.84
N LEU A 237 -11.37 -5.24 -21.07
CA LEU A 237 -12.30 -6.15 -21.76
C LEU A 237 -11.73 -7.56 -21.95
N ARG A 238 -10.41 -7.68 -22.08
CA ARG A 238 -9.73 -8.98 -22.21
C ARG A 238 -9.20 -9.47 -20.87
N LEU A 239 -8.41 -8.62 -20.19
CA LEU A 239 -7.73 -9.01 -18.95
C LEU A 239 -8.70 -9.27 -17.81
N ASN A 240 -9.78 -8.48 -17.70
CA ASN A 240 -10.77 -8.73 -16.67
C ASN A 240 -11.74 -9.83 -17.09
N ARG A 241 -11.89 -10.20 -18.37
CA ARG A 241 -12.99 -11.11 -18.78
C ARG A 241 -12.79 -12.54 -18.30
N GLU A 242 -11.57 -13.04 -18.29
CA GLU A 242 -11.26 -14.36 -17.73
C GLU A 242 -11.48 -14.36 -16.21
N ASP A 243 -10.93 -13.34 -15.52
CA ASP A 243 -11.14 -13.15 -14.08
C ASP A 243 -12.63 -13.00 -13.76
N LEU A 244 -13.36 -12.11 -14.42
CA LEU A 244 -14.79 -11.84 -14.20
C LEU A 244 -15.65 -13.07 -14.47
N THR A 245 -15.39 -13.83 -15.54
CA THR A 245 -16.14 -15.07 -15.83
C THR A 245 -15.96 -16.06 -14.68
N ARG A 246 -14.72 -16.36 -14.29
CA ARG A 246 -14.42 -17.27 -13.18
C ARG A 246 -15.02 -16.78 -11.86
N LEU A 247 -14.94 -15.48 -11.60
CA LEU A 247 -15.54 -14.84 -10.42
C LEU A 247 -17.06 -14.99 -10.39
N TYR A 248 -17.72 -14.87 -11.54
CA TYR A 248 -19.16 -15.09 -11.66
C TYR A 248 -19.52 -16.57 -11.50
N ASP A 249 -18.69 -17.49 -11.99
CA ASP A 249 -18.87 -18.93 -11.79
C ASP A 249 -18.75 -19.30 -10.30
N ASP A 250 -17.70 -18.83 -9.62
CA ASP A 250 -17.48 -19.00 -8.17
C ASP A 250 -18.60 -18.38 -7.32
N ALA A 251 -19.15 -17.25 -7.77
CA ALA A 251 -20.27 -16.59 -7.11
C ALA A 251 -21.62 -17.31 -7.32
N GLY A 252 -21.68 -18.30 -8.21
CA GLY A 252 -22.92 -19.00 -8.58
C GLY A 252 -23.80 -18.23 -9.58
N GLY A 253 -23.21 -17.32 -10.35
CA GLY A 253 -23.82 -16.63 -11.50
C GLY A 253 -23.68 -15.10 -11.49
N THR A 254 -24.14 -14.48 -12.58
CA THR A 254 -24.16 -13.01 -12.81
C THR A 254 -25.38 -12.32 -12.20
N GLY A 255 -26.23 -13.05 -11.47
CA GLY A 255 -27.52 -12.58 -11.01
C GLY A 255 -27.42 -11.34 -10.13
N ALA A 256 -28.25 -10.33 -10.41
CA ALA A 256 -28.27 -9.06 -9.68
C ALA A 256 -28.32 -9.22 -8.15
N LYS A 257 -28.92 -10.29 -7.60
CA LYS A 257 -28.93 -10.59 -6.14
C LYS A 257 -27.56 -10.89 -5.54
N LEU A 258 -26.61 -11.43 -6.30
CA LEU A 258 -25.24 -11.74 -5.86
C LEU A 258 -24.37 -10.47 -5.92
N LEU A 259 -24.54 -9.66 -6.97
CA LEU A 259 -23.89 -8.36 -7.13
C LEU A 259 -24.45 -7.29 -6.18
N HIS A 260 -25.76 -7.33 -5.89
CA HIS A 260 -26.46 -6.39 -5.00
C HIS A 260 -26.11 -6.57 -3.51
N ARG A 261 -25.43 -7.67 -3.12
CA ARG A 261 -24.88 -7.85 -1.76
C ARG A 261 -23.68 -6.95 -1.48
N THR A 262 -23.03 -6.44 -2.52
CA THR A 262 -21.89 -5.53 -2.35
C THR A 262 -22.33 -4.14 -2.79
N LYS A 263 -23.05 -3.44 -1.90
CA LYS A 263 -23.38 -2.03 -2.12
C LYS A 263 -22.15 -1.20 -1.76
N TYR A 264 -21.87 -0.16 -2.54
CA TYR A 264 -20.72 0.73 -2.32
C TYR A 264 -21.17 2.16 -2.02
N GLY A 265 -20.32 2.90 -1.35
CA GLY A 265 -20.44 4.32 -1.12
C GLY A 265 -19.11 5.03 -1.34
N VAL A 266 -19.19 6.34 -1.53
CA VAL A 266 -18.03 7.22 -1.44
C VAL A 266 -17.91 7.66 0.03
N ASP A 267 -16.76 7.42 0.64
CA ASP A 267 -16.43 7.94 1.96
C ASP A 267 -15.29 8.95 1.84
N GLU A 268 -15.46 10.13 2.41
CA GLU A 268 -14.39 11.14 2.49
C GLU A 268 -13.45 10.77 3.64
N HIS A 269 -12.40 10.04 3.30
CA HIS A 269 -11.36 9.73 4.25
C HIS A 269 -10.37 10.89 4.31
N GLY A 270 -10.26 11.52 5.48
CA GLY A 270 -9.50 12.77 5.67
C GLY A 270 -8.04 12.72 5.19
N GLU A 271 -7.43 11.54 5.21
CA GLU A 271 -6.04 11.33 4.76
C GLU A 271 -5.88 10.65 3.40
N LEU A 272 -6.94 10.01 2.90
CA LEU A 272 -6.90 9.13 1.72
C LEU A 272 -7.79 9.67 0.60
N GLN A 273 -8.36 10.87 0.78
CA GLN A 273 -9.37 11.49 -0.07
C GLN A 273 -10.68 10.68 -0.13
N ALA A 274 -11.55 11.00 -1.08
CA ALA A 274 -12.77 10.26 -1.35
C ALA A 274 -12.45 8.83 -1.79
N LEU A 275 -12.66 7.83 -0.93
CA LEU A 275 -12.45 6.42 -1.23
C LEU A 275 -13.77 5.74 -1.57
N LEU A 276 -13.72 4.77 -2.47
CA LEU A 276 -14.79 3.77 -2.60
C LEU A 276 -14.67 2.75 -1.46
N VAL A 277 -15.75 2.60 -0.69
CA VAL A 277 -15.87 1.69 0.46
C VAL A 277 -17.19 0.91 0.41
N PRO A 278 -17.36 -0.16 1.21
CA PRO A 278 -18.67 -0.79 1.39
C PRO A 278 -19.70 0.23 1.91
N LYS A 279 -20.93 0.16 1.40
CA LYS A 279 -22.01 1.11 1.74
C LYS A 279 -22.32 1.13 3.23
N ARG A 280 -22.10 0.01 3.93
CA ARG A 280 -22.19 -0.09 5.39
C ARG A 280 -20.82 -0.41 5.97
N ARG A 281 -20.40 0.39 6.95
CA ARG A 281 -19.13 0.19 7.67
C ARG A 281 -19.13 -1.19 8.34
N GLY A 282 -18.05 -1.95 8.16
CA GLY A 282 -17.89 -3.29 8.74
C GLY A 282 -18.55 -4.42 7.95
N GLU A 283 -19.24 -4.12 6.84
CA GLU A 283 -19.78 -5.15 5.95
C GLU A 283 -18.62 -5.92 5.29
N PRO A 284 -18.58 -7.26 5.41
CA PRO A 284 -17.52 -8.05 4.80
C PRO A 284 -17.64 -7.95 3.28
N VAL A 285 -16.53 -7.62 2.62
CA VAL A 285 -16.46 -7.67 1.16
C VAL A 285 -16.06 -9.08 0.75
N PRO A 286 -16.87 -9.78 -0.07
CA PRO A 286 -16.50 -11.10 -0.59
C PRO A 286 -15.13 -11.02 -1.26
N ARG A 287 -14.29 -12.02 -1.00
CA ARG A 287 -13.01 -12.18 -1.67
C ARG A 287 -13.02 -13.46 -2.48
N PHE A 288 -12.51 -13.37 -3.68
CA PHE A 288 -12.53 -14.47 -4.63
C PHE A 288 -11.12 -14.69 -5.17
N ARG A 289 -10.62 -15.91 -5.03
CA ARG A 289 -9.25 -16.26 -5.38
C ARG A 289 -9.25 -17.33 -6.45
N ASP A 290 -8.51 -17.07 -7.51
CA ASP A 290 -8.13 -18.10 -8.46
C ASP A 290 -7.05 -19.02 -7.83
N PRO A 291 -7.30 -20.34 -7.71
CA PRO A 291 -6.31 -21.28 -7.19
C PRO A 291 -5.14 -21.52 -8.16
N GLU A 292 -5.30 -21.28 -9.46
CA GLU A 292 -4.26 -21.45 -10.50
C GLU A 292 -3.29 -20.27 -10.56
N VAL A 293 -3.72 -19.08 -10.15
CA VAL A 293 -2.85 -17.89 -10.13
C VAL A 293 -1.95 -17.91 -8.90
N PRO A 294 -0.61 -17.97 -9.07
CA PRO A 294 0.31 -17.95 -7.94
C PRO A 294 0.16 -16.66 -7.14
N ALA A 295 -0.06 -16.77 -5.84
CA ALA A 295 -0.13 -15.60 -4.97
C ALA A 295 1.26 -14.93 -4.92
N VAL A 296 1.33 -13.70 -5.41
CA VAL A 296 2.47 -12.81 -5.24
C VAL A 296 2.40 -12.14 -3.86
N VAL A 297 1.70 -12.70 -2.87
CA VAL A 297 1.68 -12.13 -1.52
C VAL A 297 1.72 -13.22 -0.45
N ASP A 298 2.87 -13.27 0.22
CA ASP A 298 3.02 -13.81 1.56
C ASP A 298 3.44 -12.61 2.42
N LEU A 299 2.48 -12.01 3.12
CA LEU A 299 2.71 -10.95 4.09
C LEU A 299 2.79 -11.51 5.51
N ASP A 300 2.53 -12.81 5.69
CA ASP A 300 2.48 -13.52 6.95
C ASP A 300 3.37 -14.75 6.80
N ALA A 301 4.68 -14.47 6.80
CA ALA A 301 5.64 -15.53 6.97
C ALA A 301 5.35 -16.24 8.30
N ASP A 302 5.53 -17.56 8.29
CA ASP A 302 5.92 -18.33 9.48
C ASP A 302 6.75 -17.43 10.40
N PHE A 303 6.36 -17.30 11.67
CA PHE A 303 7.06 -16.44 12.64
C PHE A 303 8.56 -16.70 12.65
N THR A 304 8.97 -17.95 12.37
CA THR A 304 10.36 -18.38 12.20
C THR A 304 11.03 -17.67 11.02
N GLU A 305 10.36 -17.59 9.88
CA GLU A 305 10.89 -16.97 8.68
C GLU A 305 10.93 -15.43 8.80
N VAL A 306 9.94 -14.83 9.48
CA VAL A 306 10.02 -13.41 9.89
C VAL A 306 11.24 -13.19 10.79
N ALA A 307 11.45 -14.08 11.77
CA ALA A 307 12.57 -13.98 12.69
C ALA A 307 13.93 -14.08 11.98
N ARG A 308 14.09 -15.00 11.02
CA ARG A 308 15.31 -15.10 10.20
C ARG A 308 15.64 -13.83 9.44
N ARG A 309 14.64 -13.16 8.88
CA ARG A 309 14.84 -11.92 8.11
C ARG A 309 15.09 -10.70 9.01
N GLN A 310 14.45 -10.63 10.18
CA GLN A 310 14.53 -9.47 11.07
C GLN A 310 15.73 -9.51 12.01
N LEU A 311 16.16 -10.69 12.48
CA LEU A 311 17.23 -10.80 13.47
C LEU A 311 18.55 -10.12 13.02
N PRO A 312 19.02 -10.25 11.75
CA PRO A 312 20.20 -9.51 11.28
C PRO A 312 20.04 -7.99 11.33
N LEU A 313 18.84 -7.48 11.04
CA LEU A 313 18.51 -6.06 11.09
C LEU A 313 18.49 -5.56 12.54
N MET A 314 17.87 -6.32 13.44
CA MET A 314 17.83 -6.02 14.87
C MET A 314 19.23 -6.00 15.48
N ARG A 315 20.07 -7.00 15.17
CA ARG A 315 21.47 -7.02 15.62
C ARG A 315 22.26 -5.80 15.13
N LYS A 316 22.00 -5.33 13.90
CA LYS A 316 22.61 -4.12 13.35
C LYS A 316 22.18 -2.87 14.13
N GLU A 317 20.90 -2.73 14.47
CA GLU A 317 20.41 -1.59 15.26
C GLU A 317 20.93 -1.62 16.70
N LEU A 318 21.02 -2.80 17.32
CA LEU A 318 21.65 -2.97 18.63
C LEU A 318 23.13 -2.56 18.59
N ALA A 319 23.87 -2.98 17.57
CA ALA A 319 25.28 -2.61 17.39
C ALA A 319 25.45 -1.10 17.18
N LYS A 320 24.56 -0.47 16.40
CA LYS A 320 24.54 0.99 16.19
C LYS A 320 24.28 1.75 17.49
N THR A 321 23.34 1.29 18.30
CA THR A 321 23.04 1.92 19.60
C THR A 321 24.24 1.81 20.55
N ARG A 322 24.91 0.65 20.59
CA ARG A 322 26.15 0.47 21.35
C ARG A 322 27.27 1.40 20.89
N SER A 323 27.43 1.61 19.57
CA SER A 323 28.47 2.49 19.03
C SER A 323 28.24 3.98 19.33
N GLN A 324 27.04 4.37 19.78
CA GLN A 324 26.73 5.72 20.22
C GLN A 324 27.19 6.01 21.67
N GLY A 325 27.84 5.04 22.34
CA GLY A 325 28.37 5.21 23.69
C GLY A 325 27.28 5.21 24.78
N VAL A 326 26.13 4.60 24.48
CA VAL A 326 25.02 4.48 25.43
C VAL A 326 25.42 3.50 26.56
N PRO A 327 25.21 3.85 27.85
CA PRO A 327 25.53 2.96 28.98
C PRO A 327 24.78 1.63 28.93
N ASP A 328 25.41 0.53 29.37
CA ASP A 328 24.81 -0.81 29.32
C ASP A 328 23.51 -0.96 30.13
N ASP A 329 23.28 -0.11 31.12
CA ASP A 329 22.06 -0.07 31.94
C ASP A 329 20.94 0.82 31.34
N ASP A 330 21.20 1.49 30.21
CA ASP A 330 20.22 2.32 29.51
C ASP A 330 18.96 1.50 29.16
N PRO A 331 17.76 1.98 29.51
CA PRO A 331 16.51 1.28 29.23
C PRO A 331 16.33 0.88 27.76
N ARG A 332 16.82 1.70 26.82
CA ARG A 332 16.75 1.42 25.37
C ARG A 332 17.61 0.22 24.99
N LEU A 333 18.83 0.12 25.53
CA LEU A 333 19.70 -1.02 25.28
C LEU A 333 19.12 -2.31 25.87
N ARG A 334 18.56 -2.24 27.09
CA ARG A 334 17.87 -3.39 27.72
C ARG A 334 16.66 -3.84 26.90
N TRP A 335 15.86 -2.90 26.42
CA TRP A 335 14.74 -3.18 25.53
C TRP A 335 15.23 -3.91 24.27
N GLN A 336 16.18 -3.32 23.54
CA GLN A 336 16.74 -3.88 22.32
C GLN A 336 17.32 -5.29 22.50
N GLN A 337 18.05 -5.52 23.59
CA GLN A 337 18.59 -6.84 23.94
C GLN A 337 17.48 -7.86 24.17
N SER A 338 16.41 -7.50 24.90
CA SER A 338 15.27 -8.40 25.13
C SER A 338 14.59 -8.82 23.83
N GLN A 339 14.50 -7.92 22.84
CA GLN A 339 13.87 -8.18 21.56
C GLN A 339 14.73 -9.11 20.70
N VAL A 340 16.04 -8.89 20.65
CA VAL A 340 16.99 -9.78 19.97
C VAL A 340 16.94 -11.18 20.59
N TYR A 341 16.96 -11.27 21.92
CA TYR A 341 16.88 -12.54 22.64
C TYR A 341 15.59 -13.30 22.31
N ALA A 342 14.43 -12.63 22.28
CA ALA A 342 13.16 -13.25 21.92
C ALA A 342 13.19 -13.87 20.51
N PHE A 343 13.83 -13.19 19.55
CA PHE A 343 13.96 -13.68 18.18
C PHE A 343 14.98 -14.83 18.05
N GLU A 344 16.04 -14.82 18.86
CA GLU A 344 16.99 -15.93 18.94
C GLU A 344 16.32 -17.20 19.48
N GLN A 345 15.50 -17.06 20.53
CA GLN A 345 14.72 -18.18 21.07
C GLN A 345 13.76 -18.79 20.04
N LEU A 346 13.09 -17.97 19.23
CA LEU A 346 12.22 -18.46 18.14
C LEU A 346 12.99 -19.26 17.07
N LEU A 347 14.28 -18.99 16.89
CA LEU A 347 15.14 -19.68 15.94
C LEU A 347 15.94 -20.82 16.58
N ALA A 348 15.78 -21.06 17.87
CA ALA A 348 16.60 -21.98 18.67
C ALA A 348 18.11 -21.69 18.56
N LEU A 349 18.49 -20.41 18.56
CA LEU A 349 19.88 -19.91 18.49
C LEU A 349 20.44 -19.48 19.85
#